data_AF-A0A1R1S633-F1
#
_entry.id   AF-A0A1R1S633-F1
#
_cell.length_a   1.000
_cell.length_b   1.000
_cell.length_c   1.000
_cell.angle_alpha   90.00
_cell.angle_beta   90.00
_cell.angle_gamma   90.00
#
_symmetry.space_group_name_H-M   'P 1'
#
loop_
_entity.id
_entity.type
_entity.pdbx_description
1 polymer ?
#
loop_
_entity_poly.entity_id
_entity_poly.type
_entity_poly.pdbx_seq_one_letter_code
_entity_poly.pdbx_strand_id
1 'polypeptide(L)' 'MFGEMFGPLPKIWFTDEDGQVDERALAGYRETGVVVAEWDCSPVPGDGGDVAAKGEKAAAQ' A
#
# COMPACT_ATOMS: atom_id res chain seq x y z
N MET A 1 21.92 10.92 -6.78
CA MET A 1 21.02 10.09 -5.94
C MET A 1 19.62 10.15 -6.52
N PHE A 2 18.79 9.11 -6.36
CA PHE A 2 17.50 8.97 -7.07
C PHE A 2 16.54 10.16 -6.86
N GLY A 3 16.62 10.88 -5.73
CA GLY A 3 15.73 12.02 -5.42
C GLY A 3 15.97 13.33 -6.19
N GLU A 4 17.18 13.58 -6.70
CA GLU A 4 17.50 14.86 -7.36
C GLU A 4 16.92 15.00 -8.77
N MET A 5 16.51 13.89 -9.40
CA MET A 5 15.98 13.93 -10.77
C MET A 5 14.45 13.99 -10.84
N PHE A 6 13.74 13.56 -9.80
CA PHE A 6 12.28 13.34 -9.86
C PHE A 6 11.46 14.30 -9.00
N GLY A 7 12.09 15.05 -8.08
CA GLY A 7 11.39 15.99 -7.20
C GLY A 7 10.55 15.29 -6.11
N PRO A 8 9.77 16.06 -5.33
CA PRO A 8 8.92 15.51 -4.28
C PRO A 8 7.75 14.71 -4.87
N LEU A 9 7.29 13.70 -4.14
CA LEU A 9 6.14 12.90 -4.55
C LEU A 9 4.89 13.79 -4.69
N PRO A 10 4.12 13.63 -5.80
CA PRO A 10 2.88 14.38 -5.99
C PRO A 10 1.83 14.06 -4.91
N LYS A 11 0.93 15.01 -4.65
CA LYS A 11 -0.15 14.86 -3.66
C LYS A 11 -1.02 13.61 -3.84
N ILE A 12 -1.14 13.08 -5.06
CA ILE A 12 -1.94 11.88 -5.36
C ILE A 12 -1.52 10.65 -4.55
N TRP A 13 -0.23 10.57 -4.15
CA TRP A 13 0.27 9.50 -3.29
C TRP A 13 -0.29 9.51 -1.87
N PHE A 14 -0.91 10.62 -1.47
CA PHE A 14 -1.48 10.85 -0.15
C PHE A 14 -2.98 11.12 -0.23
N THR A 15 -3.61 10.75 -1.35
CA THR A 15 -5.03 11.02 -1.61
C THR A 15 -5.82 9.71 -1.51
N ASP A 16 -6.92 9.71 -0.77
CA ASP A 16 -7.82 8.56 -0.64
C ASP A 16 -8.80 8.44 -1.83
N GLU A 17 -9.66 7.41 -1.78
CA GLU A 17 -10.65 7.09 -2.82
C GLU A 17 -11.67 8.21 -3.06
N ASP A 18 -11.92 9.05 -2.06
CA ASP A 18 -12.82 10.21 -2.12
C ASP A 18 -12.10 11.49 -2.61
N GLY A 19 -10.80 11.40 -2.89
CA GLY A 19 -10.00 12.54 -3.31
C GLY A 19 -9.53 13.43 -2.16
N GLN A 20 -9.62 12.96 -0.90
CA GLN A 20 -9.15 13.70 0.26
C GLN A 20 -7.68 13.40 0.55
N VAL A 21 -6.92 14.46 0.83
CA VAL A 21 -5.48 14.35 1.09
C VAL A 21 -5.24 14.13 2.58
N ASP A 22 -4.52 13.07 2.92
CA ASP A 22 -3.96 12.88 4.26
C ASP A 22 -2.78 13.83 4.47
N GLU A 23 -3.07 15.00 5.04
CA GLU A 23 -2.05 16.02 5.31
C GLU A 23 -1.01 15.55 6.34
N ARG A 24 -1.37 14.62 7.22
CA ARG A 24 -0.44 14.08 8.22
C ARG A 24 0.58 13.16 7.56
N ALA A 25 0.14 12.30 6.65
CA ALA A 25 1.03 11.45 5.86
C ALA A 25 1.94 12.30 4.95
N LEU A 26 1.39 13.34 4.30
CA LEU A 26 2.17 14.27 3.48
C LEU A 26 3.22 15.04 4.29
N ALA A 27 2.87 15.52 5.48
CA ALA A 27 3.81 16.19 6.38
C ALA A 27 4.92 15.23 6.83
N GLY A 28 4.56 14.02 7.28
CA GLY A 28 5.51 12.99 7.66
C GLY A 28 6.47 12.63 6.52
N TYR A 29 5.99 12.52 5.29
CA TYR A 29 6.83 12.31 4.11
C TYR A 29 7.83 13.46 3.89
N ARG A 30 7.39 14.71 4.03
CA ARG A 30 8.28 15.88 3.83
C ARG A 30 9.39 15.95 4.87
N GLU A 31 9.10 15.53 6.09
CA GLU A 31 10.07 15.53 7.19
C GLU A 31 11.03 14.34 7.13
N THR A 32 10.54 13.16 6.74
CA THR A 32 11.30 11.89 6.87
C THR A 32 11.76 11.30 5.54
N GLY A 33 11.14 11.69 4.44
CA GLY A 33 11.30 11.05 3.12
C GLY A 33 10.63 9.67 3.00
N VAL A 34 9.91 9.20 4.02
CA VAL A 34 9.29 7.87 4.07
C VAL A 34 7.83 7.94 3.65
N VAL A 35 7.40 6.98 2.84
CA VAL A 35 6.00 6.73 2.52
C VAL A 35 5.65 5.30 2.93
N VAL A 36 4.53 5.15 3.62
CA VAL A 36 3.96 3.84 3.98
C VAL A 36 2.64 3.72 3.24
N ALA A 37 2.54 2.69 2.40
CA ALA A 37 1.29 2.32 1.75
C ALA A 37 1.02 0.86 2.11
N GLU A 38 -0.18 0.59 2.61
CA GLU A 38 -0.64 -0.77 2.86
C GLU A 38 -1.57 -1.21 1.72
N TRP A 39 -1.37 -2.43 1.26
CA TRP A 39 -2.20 -3.08 0.26
C TRP A 39 -2.56 -4.47 0.80
N ASP A 40 -3.85 -4.79 0.79
CA ASP A 40 -4.31 -6.15 1.10
C ASP A 40 -4.09 -7.07 -0.11
N CYS A 41 -3.06 -7.91 -0.03
CA CYS A 41 -2.76 -8.93 -1.04
C CYS A 41 -3.65 -10.18 -0.92
N SER A 42 -4.61 -10.18 0.00
CA SER A 42 -5.39 -11.37 0.27
C SER A 42 -6.19 -11.75 -0.97
N PRO A 43 -6.29 -13.06 -1.29
CA PRO A 43 -7.08 -13.50 -2.42
C PRO A 43 -8.54 -13.08 -2.21
N VAL A 44 -9.03 -12.20 -3.06
CA VAL A 44 -10.47 -11.88 -3.13
C VAL A 44 -11.18 -13.11 -3.70
N PRO A 45 -12.31 -13.56 -3.11
CA PRO A 45 -13.08 -14.67 -3.67
C PRO A 45 -13.57 -14.27 -5.08
N GLY A 46 -12.92 -14.80 -6.11
CA GLY A 46 -13.35 -14.60 -7.49
C GLY A 46 -14.60 -15.40 -7.79
N ASP A 47 -15.53 -14.81 -8.55
CA ASP A 47 -16.56 -15.55 -9.28
C ASP A 47 -15.85 -16.41 -10.33
N GLY A 48 -15.49 -17.65 -9.93
CA GLY A 48 -14.95 -18.70 -10.79
C GLY A 48 -13.63 -18.39 -11.50
N GLY A 49 -12.51 -18.79 -10.92
CA GLY A 49 -11.23 -18.70 -11.65
C GLY A 49 -10.10 -19.52 -11.06
N ASP A 50 -9.66 -19.19 -9.85
CA ASP A 50 -8.52 -19.85 -9.24
C ASP A 50 -8.75 -19.99 -7.74
N VAL A 51 -9.22 -21.18 -7.33
CA VAL A 51 -9.21 -21.55 -5.92
C VAL A 51 -7.74 -21.72 -5.53
N ALA A 52 -7.20 -20.76 -4.76
CA ALA A 52 -5.95 -20.98 -4.04
C ALA A 52 -6.12 -22.26 -3.22
N ALA A 53 -5.33 -23.29 -3.55
CA ALA A 53 -5.37 -24.56 -2.86
C ALA A 53 -5.16 -24.31 -1.36
N LYS A 54 -6.17 -24.66 -0.56
CA LYS A 54 -6.13 -24.58 0.90
C LYS A 54 -4.98 -25.46 1.38
N GLY A 55 -3.86 -24.85 1.76
CA GLY A 55 -2.76 -25.51 2.44
C GLY A 55 -3.26 -26.03 3.79
N GLU A 56 -3.58 -27.31 3.85
CA GLU A 56 -3.99 -28.00 5.07
C GLU A 56 -2.77 -28.21 5.99
N LYS A 57 -2.70 -27.39 7.05
CA LYS A 57 -2.14 -27.59 8.40
C LYS A 57 -0.81 -28.38 8.61
N ALA A 58 0.13 -27.75 9.32
CA ALA A 58 1.01 -28.38 10.34
C ALA A 58 1.41 -27.31 11.39
N ALA A 59 0.76 -27.22 12.56
CA ALA A 59 1.01 -27.91 13.83
C ALA A 59 2.23 -27.38 14.63
N ALA A 60 1.99 -26.86 15.84
CA ALA A 60 2.87 -27.05 17.00
C ALA A 60 2.04 -26.90 18.28
N GLN A 61 2.22 -27.90 19.15
CA GLN A 61 1.72 -27.99 20.52
C GLN A 61 2.56 -27.10 21.45
#